data_AF-A0A7Y6B807-F1
#
_entry.id   AF-A0A7Y6B807-F1
#
_cell.length_a   1.000
_cell.length_b   1.000
_cell.length_c   1.000
_cell.angle_alpha   90.00
_cell.angle_beta   90.00
_cell.angle_gamma   90.00
#
_symmetry.space_group_name_H-M   'P 1'
#
loop_
_entity.id
_entity.type
_entity.pdbx_description
1 polymer ?
#
loop_
_entity_poly.entity_id
_entity_poly.type
_entity_poly.pdbx_seq_one_letter_code
_entity_poly.pdbx_strand_id
1 'polypeptide(L)'
;MVISLRLKDDLIAEIDRVAAAHGQTRSAWIAQILTRTVLASEHDDLPIAGAAGRLDHEGHSDEQVRVTVRLNRREIEAIDIVGAPLGLSRNEWIKRALRWQLWDKAAQLRLCPAMKEEVGKVRKQILLIGRNINQAVHAMNAANQPESSLDIARIAEPFLETCADLKIVLHATRRSLSAYVGGEVAYWTGAFGAPRA
;
A
#
# COMPACT_ATOMS: atom_id res chain seq x y z
N MET A 1 -1.82 11.30 32.47
CA MET A 1 -2.14 10.66 31.17
C MET A 1 -2.35 11.77 30.15
N VAL A 2 -1.72 11.71 28.97
CA VAL A 2 -1.87 12.73 27.91
C VAL A 2 -2.74 12.15 26.80
N ILE A 3 -3.87 12.77 26.52
CA ILE A 3 -4.75 12.42 25.40
C ILE A 3 -4.46 13.40 24.27
N SER A 4 -4.18 12.89 23.06
CA SER A 4 -3.95 13.70 21.86
C SER A 4 -5.08 13.48 20.86
N LEU A 5 -5.82 14.55 20.55
CA LEU A 5 -6.89 14.57 19.55
C LEU A 5 -6.52 15.51 18.38
N ARG A 6 -7.04 15.21 17.19
CA ARG A 6 -6.97 16.12 16.04
C ARG A 6 -8.34 16.75 15.84
N LEU A 7 -8.40 18.06 15.97
CA LEU A 7 -9.60 18.87 15.74
C LEU A 7 -9.38 19.72 14.48
N LYS A 8 -10.46 20.10 13.80
CA LYS A 8 -10.38 21.07 12.70
C LYS A 8 -10.02 22.45 13.26
N ASP A 9 -9.29 23.25 12.49
CA ASP A 9 -8.80 24.56 12.94
C ASP A 9 -9.94 25.51 13.32
N ASP A 10 -11.04 25.50 12.58
CA ASP A 10 -12.23 26.31 12.89
C ASP A 10 -12.84 25.95 14.26
N LEU A 11 -12.85 24.66 14.59
CA LEU A 11 -13.33 24.18 15.89
C LEU A 11 -12.38 24.59 17.01
N ILE A 12 -11.07 24.59 16.77
CA ILE A 12 -10.08 25.06 17.75
C ILE A 12 -10.30 26.56 18.03
N ALA A 13 -10.52 27.36 16.98
CA ALA A 13 -10.77 28.79 17.12
C ALA A 13 -12.06 29.09 17.91
N GLU A 14 -13.11 28.30 17.71
CA GLU A 14 -14.35 28.47 18.48
C GLU A 14 -14.17 28.05 19.95
N ILE A 15 -13.46 26.94 20.20
CA ILE A 15 -13.13 26.51 21.56
C ILE A 15 -12.32 27.59 22.30
N ASP A 16 -11.34 28.21 21.63
CA ASP A 16 -10.56 29.30 22.22
C ASP A 16 -11.42 30.49 22.61
N ARG A 17 -12.35 30.88 21.72
CA ARG A 17 -13.29 31.98 21.97
C ARG A 17 -14.16 31.70 23.20
N VAL A 18 -14.73 30.50 23.27
CA VAL A 18 -15.61 30.10 24.38
C VAL A 18 -14.82 29.95 25.67
N ALA A 19 -13.65 29.31 25.64
CA ALA A 19 -12.79 29.18 26.81
C ALA A 19 -12.39 30.56 27.37
N ALA A 20 -12.02 31.50 26.49
CA ALA A 20 -11.69 32.87 26.87
C ALA A 20 -12.89 33.60 27.48
N ALA A 21 -14.10 33.42 26.94
CA ALA A 21 -15.34 34.00 27.50
C ALA A 21 -15.65 33.49 28.92
N HIS A 22 -15.18 32.27 29.25
CA HIS A 22 -15.29 31.68 30.59
C HIS A 22 -14.05 31.92 31.47
N GLY A 23 -13.07 32.70 31.02
CA GLY A 23 -11.83 32.96 31.76
C GLY A 23 -10.95 31.72 31.96
N GLN A 24 -11.10 30.72 31.09
CA GLN A 24 -10.42 29.44 31.17
C GLN A 24 -9.40 29.26 30.05
N THR A 25 -8.41 28.40 30.28
CA THR A 25 -7.55 27.93 29.19
C THR A 25 -8.30 26.89 28.35
N ARG A 26 -7.93 26.76 27.07
CA ARG A 26 -8.48 25.74 26.15
C ARG A 26 -8.56 24.36 26.80
N SER A 27 -7.46 23.92 27.41
CA SER A 27 -7.37 22.60 28.04
C SER A 27 -8.26 22.46 29.27
N ALA A 28 -8.36 23.52 30.09
CA ALA A 28 -9.23 23.52 31.26
C ALA A 28 -10.71 23.47 30.87
N TRP A 29 -11.09 24.24 29.85
CA TRP A 29 -12.45 24.23 29.33
C TRP A 29 -12.83 22.87 28.71
N ILE A 30 -11.97 22.30 27.86
CA ILE A 30 -12.19 20.96 27.28
C ILE A 30 -12.33 19.91 28.38
N ALA A 31 -11.44 19.92 29.38
CA ALA A 31 -11.51 18.97 30.49
C ALA A 31 -12.82 19.11 31.27
N GLN A 32 -13.23 20.34 31.59
CA GLN A 32 -14.47 20.60 32.31
C GLN A 32 -15.70 20.12 31.53
N ILE A 33 -15.77 20.40 30.22
CA ILE A 33 -16.89 19.95 29.38
C ILE A 33 -16.93 18.43 29.28
N LEU A 34 -15.79 17.78 29.07
CA LEU A 34 -15.71 16.32 29.05
C LEU A 34 -16.16 15.72 30.39
N THR A 35 -15.68 16.25 31.51
CA THR A 35 -16.09 15.79 32.84
C THR A 35 -17.59 15.99 33.07
N ARG A 36 -18.13 17.17 32.75
CA ARG A 36 -19.56 17.45 32.91
C ARG A 36 -20.42 16.54 32.05
N THR A 37 -20.00 16.30 30.81
CA THR A 37 -20.75 15.47 29.87
C THR A 37 -20.69 14.01 30.30
N VAL A 38 -19.50 13.49 30.61
CA VAL A 38 -19.34 12.07 30.98
C VAL A 38 -19.97 11.74 32.33
N LEU A 39 -19.98 12.69 33.28
CA LEU A 39 -20.57 12.49 34.61
C LEU A 39 -22.02 12.99 34.72
N ALA A 40 -22.66 13.37 33.61
CA ALA A 40 -24.07 13.75 33.63
C ALA A 40 -24.94 12.51 33.90
N SER A 41 -25.81 12.59 34.91
CA SER A 41 -26.67 11.48 35.35
C SER A 41 -27.62 10.95 34.28
N GLU A 42 -27.84 11.71 33.20
CA GLU A 42 -28.58 11.27 32.01
C GLU A 42 -27.87 10.16 31.20
N HIS A 43 -26.58 9.90 31.49
CA HIS A 43 -25.76 8.90 30.81
C HIS A 43 -25.56 7.59 31.59
N ASP A 44 -26.09 7.48 32.82
CA ASP A 44 -25.92 6.29 33.67
C ASP A 44 -26.61 5.04 33.08
N ASP A 45 -27.67 5.23 32.28
CA ASP A 45 -28.45 4.15 31.64
C ASP A 45 -28.15 3.98 30.13
N LEU A 46 -27.09 4.61 29.60
CA LEU A 46 -26.74 4.42 28.19
C LEU A 46 -26.30 2.96 27.93
N PRO A 47 -26.84 2.29 26.89
CA PRO A 47 -26.39 0.96 26.54
C PRO A 47 -24.91 0.99 26.19
N ILE A 48 -24.10 0.22 26.92
CA ILE A 48 -22.70 -0.01 26.58
C ILE A 48 -22.72 -0.73 25.23
N ALA A 49 -22.45 0.00 24.15
CA ALA A 49 -22.26 -0.62 22.85
C ALA A 49 -21.10 -1.61 23.01
N GLY A 50 -21.46 -2.90 22.92
CA GLY A 50 -20.55 -3.99 23.18
C GLY A 50 -19.27 -3.88 22.36
N ALA A 51 -18.22 -4.52 22.86
CA ALA A 51 -16.98 -4.86 22.19
C ALA A 51 -17.21 -5.76 20.95
N ALA A 52 -18.11 -5.34 20.05
CA ALA A 52 -18.52 -6.02 18.84
C ALA A 52 -17.93 -5.30 17.62
N GLY A 53 -16.62 -5.09 17.66
CA GLY A 53 -15.82 -4.72 16.50
C GLY A 53 -15.21 -5.97 15.88
N ARG A 54 -16.01 -6.68 15.06
CA ARG A 54 -15.57 -7.68 14.04
C ARG A 54 -14.36 -8.54 14.43
N LEU A 55 -14.62 -9.60 15.17
CA LEU A 55 -13.73 -10.76 15.25
C LEU A 55 -13.79 -11.50 13.91
N ASP A 56 -12.65 -11.69 13.26
CA ASP A 56 -12.50 -12.73 12.24
C ASP A 56 -12.47 -14.12 12.91
N HIS A 57 -12.46 -15.20 12.12
CA HIS A 57 -12.60 -16.59 12.61
C HIS A 57 -11.53 -17.06 13.62
N GLU A 58 -10.56 -16.20 13.97
CA GLU A 58 -9.51 -16.44 14.98
C GLU A 58 -9.56 -15.46 16.17
N GLY A 59 -10.59 -14.61 16.27
CA GLY A 59 -10.78 -13.75 17.44
C GLY A 59 -9.90 -12.50 17.45
N HIS A 60 -9.36 -12.08 16.30
CA HIS A 60 -8.62 -10.84 16.20
C HIS A 60 -9.51 -9.73 15.66
N SER A 61 -9.79 -8.73 16.49
CA SER A 61 -10.28 -7.45 15.99
C SER A 61 -9.19 -6.85 15.10
N ASP A 62 -9.52 -6.47 13.86
CA ASP A 62 -8.67 -5.64 12.99
C ASP A 62 -8.58 -4.19 13.52
N GLU A 63 -8.40 -4.06 14.84
CA GLU A 63 -8.32 -2.81 15.56
C GLU A 63 -6.96 -2.20 15.29
N GLN A 64 -6.97 -1.11 14.53
CA GLN A 64 -5.77 -0.34 14.27
C GLN A 64 -5.29 0.36 15.55
N VAL A 65 -4.32 -0.23 16.24
CA VAL A 65 -3.68 0.36 17.40
C VAL A 65 -2.73 1.48 16.98
N ARG A 66 -2.90 2.68 17.56
CA ARG A 66 -1.98 3.81 17.32
C ARG A 66 -0.73 3.65 18.19
N VAL A 67 0.42 3.50 17.54
CA VAL A 67 1.74 3.55 18.20
C VAL A 67 2.38 4.92 17.96
N THR A 68 2.84 5.57 19.03
CA THR A 68 3.61 6.82 18.94
C THR A 68 5.07 6.53 19.24
N VAL A 69 5.96 6.84 18.31
CA VAL A 69 7.42 6.67 18.45
C VAL A 69 8.09 8.04 18.39
N ARG A 70 9.03 8.28 19.29
CA ARG A 70 9.91 9.47 19.25
C ARG A 70 11.24 9.05 18.66
N LEU A 71 11.59 9.66 17.54
CA LEU A 71 12.86 9.46 16.85
C LEU A 71 13.62 10.78 16.82
N ASN A 72 14.93 10.72 16.91
CA ASN A 72 15.79 11.87 16.73
C ASN A 72 15.74 12.37 15.29
N ARG A 73 16.12 13.63 15.08
CA ARG A 73 16.13 14.26 13.76
C ARG A 73 16.95 13.46 12.73
N ARG A 74 18.13 12.97 13.14
CA ARG A 74 19.01 12.14 12.29
C ARG A 74 18.37 10.83 11.85
N GLU A 75 17.55 10.22 12.70
CA GLU A 75 16.85 8.97 12.37
C GLU A 75 15.75 9.22 11.33
N ILE A 76 15.02 10.35 11.45
CA ILE A 76 14.04 10.76 10.45
C ILE A 76 14.69 11.07 9.10
N GLU A 77 15.83 11.75 9.10
CA GLU A 77 16.59 12.04 7.87
C GLU A 77 17.10 10.76 7.22
N ALA A 78 17.59 9.79 7.99
CA ALA A 78 17.98 8.48 7.48
C ALA A 78 16.79 7.74 6.84
N ILE A 79 15.60 7.82 7.44
CA ILE A 79 14.38 7.24 6.87
C ILE A 79 14.04 7.90 5.54
N ASP A 80 14.18 9.22 5.42
CA ASP A 80 13.91 9.93 4.16
C ASP A 80 14.90 9.54 3.06
N ILE A 81 16.20 9.47 3.37
CA ILE A 81 17.26 9.07 2.42
C ILE A 81 16.97 7.68 1.85
N VAL A 82 16.57 6.75 2.71
CA VAL A 82 16.35 5.36 2.34
C VAL A 82 14.97 5.14 1.71
N GLY A 83 13.95 5.87 2.16
CA GLY A 83 12.56 5.72 1.71
C GLY A 83 12.24 6.47 0.40
N ALA A 84 12.89 7.60 0.13
CA ALA A 84 12.58 8.44 -1.03
C ALA A 84 12.76 7.73 -2.38
N PRO A 85 13.85 6.99 -2.64
CA PRO A 85 14.02 6.24 -3.90
C PRO A 85 12.95 5.16 -4.12
N LEU A 86 12.30 4.72 -3.04
CA LEU A 86 11.27 3.67 -3.04
C LEU A 86 9.85 4.24 -3.07
N GLY A 87 9.71 5.57 -3.11
CA GLY A 87 8.41 6.26 -3.06
C GLY A 87 7.67 6.02 -1.74
N LEU A 88 8.40 5.80 -0.63
CA LEU A 88 7.83 5.52 0.68
C LEU A 88 7.74 6.79 1.52
N SER A 89 6.57 7.02 2.12
CA SER A 89 6.46 7.96 3.24
C SER A 89 7.15 7.38 4.49
N ARG A 90 7.56 8.26 5.41
CA ARG A 90 8.14 7.86 6.72
C ARG A 90 7.28 6.84 7.47
N ASN A 91 5.96 7.03 7.46
CA ASN A 91 5.02 6.13 8.13
C ASN A 91 4.98 4.75 7.44
N GLU A 92 4.97 4.71 6.11
CA GLU A 92 5.04 3.44 5.38
C GLU A 92 6.35 2.71 5.61
N TRP A 93 7.46 3.43 5.62
CA TRP A 93 8.77 2.88 5.95
C TRP A 93 8.78 2.26 7.36
N ILE A 94 8.33 3.00 8.38
CA ILE A 94 8.29 2.54 9.78
C ILE A 94 7.39 1.31 9.93
N LYS A 95 6.18 1.34 9.36
CA LYS A 95 5.26 0.19 9.41
C LYS A 95 5.88 -1.04 8.75
N ARG A 96 6.60 -0.88 7.65
CA ARG A 96 7.24 -2.00 6.94
C ARG A 96 8.43 -2.55 7.74
N ALA A 97 9.27 -1.69 8.29
CA ALA A 97 10.40 -2.09 9.13
C ALA A 97 9.95 -2.87 10.37
N LEU A 98 8.91 -2.39 11.07
CA LEU A 98 8.33 -3.10 12.23
C LEU A 98 7.80 -4.48 11.84
N ARG A 99 7.07 -4.55 10.72
CA ARG A 99 6.46 -5.80 10.26
C ARG A 99 7.48 -6.83 9.78
N TRP A 100 8.60 -6.38 9.20
CA TRP A 100 9.71 -7.25 8.84
C TRP A 100 10.33 -7.94 10.05
N GLN A 101 10.45 -7.24 11.18
CA GLN A 101 10.98 -7.81 12.42
C GLN A 101 10.01 -8.75 13.14
N LEU A 102 8.70 -8.60 12.89
CA LEU A 102 7.66 -9.31 13.63
C LEU A 102 7.02 -10.47 12.85
N TRP A 103 7.09 -10.47 11.52
CA TRP A 103 6.55 -11.56 10.68
C TRP A 103 7.66 -12.37 10.04
N ASP A 104 7.83 -13.59 10.53
CA ASP A 104 8.57 -14.70 9.94
C ASP A 104 8.01 -15.16 8.57
N LYS A 105 6.77 -14.78 8.25
CA LYS A 105 6.14 -14.98 6.94
C LYS A 105 6.21 -13.72 6.07
N ALA A 106 7.40 -13.41 5.58
CA ALA A 106 7.69 -12.41 4.53
C ALA A 106 6.93 -12.63 3.19
N ALA A 107 6.01 -13.59 3.11
CA ALA A 107 5.26 -14.01 1.92
C ALA A 107 4.13 -13.05 1.48
N GLN A 108 3.81 -12.01 2.26
CA GLN A 108 3.14 -10.83 1.72
C GLN A 108 4.15 -9.71 1.57
N LEU A 109 5.09 -9.90 0.63
CA LEU A 109 5.95 -8.85 0.08
C LEU A 109 5.06 -7.64 -0.24
N ARG A 110 5.01 -6.68 0.68
CA ARG A 110 4.33 -5.41 0.45
C ARG A 110 5.19 -4.65 -0.54
N LEU A 111 4.96 -4.91 -1.82
CA LEU A 111 5.54 -4.19 -2.95
C LEU A 111 5.61 -2.71 -2.56
N CYS A 112 6.79 -2.08 -2.59
CA CYS A 112 6.81 -0.62 -2.55
C CYS A 112 5.89 -0.07 -3.66
N PRO A 113 5.32 1.12 -3.50
CA PRO A 113 4.44 1.69 -4.51
C PRO A 113 5.03 1.61 -5.94
N ALA A 114 6.34 1.80 -6.08
CA ALA A 114 7.04 1.60 -7.36
C ALA A 114 6.93 0.14 -7.87
N MET A 115 7.22 -0.85 -7.04
CA MET A 115 7.07 -2.26 -7.41
C MET A 115 5.61 -2.65 -7.70
N LYS A 116 4.63 -2.05 -7.01
CA LYS A 116 3.20 -2.25 -7.31
C LYS A 116 2.84 -1.71 -8.69
N GLU A 117 3.36 -0.55 -9.07
CA GLU A 117 3.18 0.04 -10.39
C GLU A 117 3.79 -0.85 -11.48
N GLU A 118 5.01 -1.33 -11.25
CA GLU A 118 5.73 -2.19 -12.18
C GLU A 118 5.07 -3.56 -12.35
N VAL A 119 4.63 -4.21 -11.27
CA VAL A 119 3.80 -5.42 -11.35
C VAL A 119 2.49 -5.14 -12.10
N GLY A 120 1.94 -3.93 -11.97
CA GLY A 120 0.82 -3.46 -12.79
C GLY A 120 1.15 -3.38 -14.29
N LYS A 121 2.34 -2.89 -14.65
CA LYS A 121 2.85 -2.87 -16.03
C LYS A 121 3.05 -4.28 -16.58
N VAL A 122 3.66 -5.17 -15.78
CA VAL A 122 3.82 -6.61 -16.12
C VAL A 122 2.45 -7.25 -16.39
N ARG A 123 1.47 -7.05 -15.51
CA ARG A 123 0.10 -7.58 -15.70
C ARG A 123 -0.51 -7.08 -17.01
N LYS A 124 -0.39 -5.79 -17.32
CA LYS A 124 -0.91 -5.22 -18.59
C LYS A 124 -0.22 -5.85 -19.81
N GLN A 125 1.09 -6.04 -19.77
CA GLN A 125 1.84 -6.69 -20.85
C GLN A 125 1.42 -8.15 -21.04
N ILE A 126 1.26 -8.93 -19.97
CA ILE A 126 0.77 -10.32 -20.04
C ILE A 126 -0.63 -10.39 -20.67
N LEU A 127 -1.53 -9.46 -20.34
CA LEU A 127 -2.85 -9.41 -20.95
C LEU A 127 -2.80 -9.08 -22.45
N LEU A 128 -1.88 -8.22 -22.88
CA LEU A 128 -1.65 -7.93 -24.31
C LEU A 128 -1.12 -9.17 -25.03
N ILE A 129 -0.17 -9.88 -24.42
CA ILE A 129 0.36 -11.15 -24.92
C ILE A 129 -0.77 -12.15 -25.17
N GLY A 130 -1.65 -12.35 -24.17
CA GLY A 130 -2.78 -13.27 -24.30
C GLY A 130 -3.75 -12.89 -25.42
N ARG A 131 -3.99 -11.59 -25.63
CA ARG A 131 -4.82 -11.11 -26.76
C ARG A 131 -4.18 -11.40 -28.11
N ASN A 132 -2.90 -11.12 -28.27
CA ASN A 132 -2.19 -11.34 -29.53
C ASN A 132 -2.15 -12.82 -29.88
N ILE A 133 -1.87 -13.71 -28.90
CA ILE A 133 -1.91 -15.16 -29.10
C ILE A 133 -3.30 -15.62 -29.53
N ASN A 134 -4.36 -15.17 -28.85
CA ASN A 134 -5.73 -15.53 -29.22
C ASN A 134 -6.08 -15.07 -30.64
N GLN A 135 -5.70 -13.85 -31.03
CA GLN A 135 -5.92 -13.35 -32.39
C GLN A 135 -5.21 -14.21 -33.42
N ALA A 136 -3.96 -14.59 -33.15
CA ALA A 136 -3.17 -15.40 -34.06
C ALA A 136 -3.74 -16.82 -34.21
N VAL A 137 -4.20 -17.43 -33.10
CA VAL A 137 -4.91 -18.73 -33.12
C VAL A 137 -6.24 -18.64 -33.87
N HIS A 138 -7.02 -17.57 -33.66
CA HIS A 138 -8.26 -17.36 -34.40
C HIS A 138 -8.01 -17.19 -35.91
N ALA A 139 -6.96 -16.46 -36.30
CA ALA A 139 -6.56 -16.31 -37.69
C ALA A 139 -6.15 -17.65 -38.32
N MET A 140 -5.36 -18.46 -37.61
CA MET A 140 -5.00 -19.81 -38.07
C MET A 140 -6.21 -20.75 -38.17
N ASN A 141 -7.09 -20.75 -37.17
CA ASN A 141 -8.29 -21.59 -37.17
C ASN A 141 -9.28 -21.18 -38.27
N ALA A 142 -9.40 -19.89 -38.59
CA ALA A 142 -10.20 -19.41 -39.70
C ALA A 142 -9.61 -19.84 -41.05
N ALA A 143 -8.28 -19.83 -41.16
CA ALA A 143 -7.57 -20.24 -42.38
C ALA A 143 -7.66 -21.73 -42.67
N ASN A 144 -7.76 -22.56 -41.64
CA ASN A 144 -7.78 -24.02 -41.73
C ASN A 144 -9.19 -24.62 -41.93
N GLN A 145 -10.23 -23.79 -42.13
CA GLN A 145 -11.59 -24.28 -42.39
C GLN A 145 -11.71 -24.88 -43.80
N PRO A 146 -12.53 -25.93 -44.01
CA PRO A 146 -12.64 -26.64 -45.30
C PRO A 146 -13.04 -25.76 -46.49
N GLU A 147 -13.77 -24.67 -46.23
CA GLU A 147 -14.21 -23.70 -47.25
C GLU A 147 -13.37 -22.40 -47.28
N SER A 148 -12.27 -22.37 -46.52
CA SER A 148 -11.40 -21.20 -46.45
C SER A 148 -10.52 -21.08 -47.70
N SER A 149 -10.59 -19.92 -48.37
CA SER A 149 -9.70 -19.56 -49.49
C SER A 149 -8.38 -18.93 -49.04
N LEU A 150 -8.08 -18.93 -47.73
CA LEU A 150 -6.90 -18.28 -47.17
C LEU A 150 -5.66 -19.18 -47.27
N ASP A 151 -4.60 -18.64 -47.87
CA ASP A 151 -3.30 -19.28 -47.94
C ASP A 151 -2.63 -19.31 -46.56
N ILE A 152 -2.50 -20.52 -45.99
CA ILE A 152 -1.90 -20.77 -44.68
C ILE A 152 -0.46 -20.25 -44.62
N ALA A 153 0.30 -20.32 -45.74
CA ALA A 153 1.67 -19.81 -45.80
C ALA A 153 1.71 -18.28 -45.58
N ARG A 154 0.72 -17.55 -46.09
CA ARG A 154 0.58 -16.09 -45.90
C ARG A 154 0.24 -15.70 -44.46
N ILE A 155 -0.31 -16.60 -43.66
CA ILE A 155 -0.73 -16.33 -42.27
C ILE A 155 0.32 -16.80 -41.27
N ALA A 156 1.11 -17.82 -41.63
CA ALA A 156 2.24 -18.29 -40.84
C ALA A 156 3.28 -17.17 -40.62
N GLU A 157 3.52 -16.31 -41.60
CA GLU A 157 4.49 -15.22 -41.50
C GLU A 157 4.06 -14.13 -40.47
N PRO A 158 2.85 -13.55 -40.53
CA PRO A 158 2.33 -12.68 -39.47
C PRO A 158 2.28 -13.34 -38.08
N PHE A 159 2.02 -14.65 -38.02
CA PHE A 159 2.03 -15.40 -36.77
C PHE A 159 3.45 -15.49 -36.17
N LEU A 160 4.44 -15.79 -36.99
CA LEU A 160 5.85 -15.84 -36.59
C LEU A 160 6.35 -14.47 -36.15
N GLU A 161 5.96 -13.41 -36.85
CA GLU A 161 6.26 -12.01 -36.49
C GLU A 161 5.65 -11.66 -35.12
N THR A 162 4.37 -12.01 -34.91
CA THR A 162 3.69 -11.83 -33.61
C THR A 162 4.40 -12.60 -32.49
N CYS A 163 4.93 -13.81 -32.77
CA CYS A 163 5.71 -14.59 -31.81
C CYS A 163 7.08 -13.96 -31.51
N ALA A 164 7.72 -13.32 -32.50
CA ALA A 164 8.96 -12.59 -32.32
C ALA A 164 8.75 -11.35 -31.43
N ASP A 165 7.71 -10.56 -31.70
CA ASP A 165 7.32 -9.41 -30.89
C ASP A 165 7.00 -9.81 -29.45
N LEU A 166 6.26 -10.92 -29.28
CA LEU A 166 5.99 -11.52 -27.98
C LEU A 166 7.28 -11.81 -27.20
N LYS A 167 8.26 -12.42 -27.85
CA LYS A 167 9.55 -12.78 -27.23
C LYS A 167 10.29 -11.53 -26.75
N ILE A 168 10.28 -10.45 -27.53
CA ILE A 168 10.88 -9.17 -27.15
C ILE A 168 10.21 -8.59 -25.90
N VAL A 169 8.87 -8.53 -25.89
CA VAL A 169 8.11 -8.01 -24.75
C VAL A 169 8.40 -8.83 -23.50
N LEU A 170 8.32 -10.16 -23.58
CA LEU A 170 8.56 -11.06 -22.45
C LEU A 170 9.96 -10.88 -21.83
N HIS A 171 11.00 -10.73 -22.67
CA HIS A 171 12.37 -10.50 -22.18
C HIS A 171 12.54 -9.12 -21.54
N ALA A 172 11.88 -8.07 -22.06
CA ALA A 172 11.88 -6.75 -21.45
C ALA A 172 11.17 -6.75 -20.09
N THR A 173 10.01 -7.41 -20.00
CA THR A 173 9.25 -7.58 -18.76
C THR A 173 10.06 -8.34 -17.71
N ARG A 174 10.69 -9.46 -18.09
CA ARG A 174 11.56 -10.25 -17.19
C ARG A 174 12.67 -9.39 -16.61
N ARG A 175 13.38 -8.62 -17.45
CA ARG A 175 14.48 -7.76 -17.02
C ARG A 175 14.02 -6.70 -16.03
N SER A 176 12.90 -6.05 -16.32
CA SER A 176 12.31 -5.03 -15.45
C SER A 176 11.98 -5.63 -14.08
N LEU A 177 11.26 -6.77 -14.06
CA LEU A 177 10.89 -7.46 -12.82
C LEU A 177 12.13 -7.85 -11.99
N SER A 178 13.17 -8.41 -12.61
CA SER A 178 14.41 -8.78 -11.92
C SER A 178 15.12 -7.58 -11.29
N ALA A 179 15.15 -6.42 -11.96
CA ALA A 179 15.78 -5.22 -11.42
C ALA A 179 15.04 -4.70 -10.16
N TYR A 180 13.71 -4.65 -10.19
CA TYR A 180 12.92 -4.18 -9.05
C TYR A 180 12.92 -5.16 -7.87
N VAL A 181 12.82 -6.47 -8.12
CA VAL A 181 12.97 -7.49 -7.07
C VAL A 181 14.36 -7.44 -6.44
N GLY A 182 15.41 -7.27 -7.25
CA GLY A 182 16.78 -7.08 -6.76
C GLY A 182 16.90 -5.86 -5.84
N GLY A 183 16.28 -4.74 -6.22
CA GLY A 183 16.23 -3.52 -5.39
C GLY A 183 15.51 -3.71 -4.06
N GLU A 184 14.35 -4.39 -4.06
CA GLU A 184 13.60 -4.69 -2.83
C GLU A 184 14.39 -5.61 -1.90
N VAL A 185 14.96 -6.70 -2.42
CA VAL A 185 15.76 -7.63 -1.61
C VAL A 185 16.98 -6.91 -1.03
N ALA A 186 17.72 -6.16 -1.85
CA ALA A 186 18.92 -5.48 -1.41
C ALA A 186 18.64 -4.35 -0.40
N TYR A 187 17.49 -3.70 -0.49
CA TYR A 187 17.02 -2.73 0.50
C TYR A 187 16.78 -3.39 1.87
N TRP A 188 16.09 -4.53 1.92
CA TRP A 188 15.77 -5.22 3.17
C TRP A 188 16.96 -6.01 3.76
N THR A 189 17.83 -6.56 2.92
CA THR A 189 19.01 -7.33 3.36
C THR A 189 20.22 -6.45 3.66
N GLY A 190 20.13 -5.14 3.39
CA GLY A 190 21.25 -4.22 3.58
C GLY A 190 22.38 -4.42 2.56
N ALA A 191 22.12 -5.07 1.42
CA ALA A 191 23.11 -5.32 0.38
C ALA A 191 23.62 -4.03 -0.30
N PHE A 192 22.96 -2.89 -0.08
CA PHE A 192 23.44 -1.56 -0.49
C PHE A 192 24.29 -0.83 0.57
N GLY A 193 24.47 -1.41 1.77
CA GLY A 193 25.32 -0.85 2.82
C GLY A 193 26.72 -1.43 2.77
N ALA A 194 27.75 -0.62 3.06
CA ALA A 194 29.08 -1.13 3.34
C ALA A 194 29.03 -2.18 4.46
N PRO A 195 29.96 -3.17 4.49
CA PRO A 195 29.97 -4.22 5.52
C PRO A 195 29.90 -3.56 6.89
N ARG A 196 28.91 -3.96 7.71
CA ARG A 196 28.84 -3.49 9.10
C ARG A 196 30.10 -4.01 9.81
N ALA A 197 30.98 -3.08 10.20
CA ALA A 197 32.10 -3.32 11.10
C ALA A 197 31.58 -3.55 12.53
#